data_AF-A0A6P0YLL3-F1
#
_entry.id   AF-A0A6P0YLL3-F1
#
_cell.length_a   1.000
_cell.length_b   1.000
_cell.length_c   1.000
_cell.angle_alpha   90.00
_cell.angle_beta   90.00
_cell.angle_gamma   90.00
#
_symmetry.space_group_name_H-M   'P 1'
#
loop_
_entity.id
_entity.type
_entity.pdbx_description
1 polymer ?
#
loop_
_entity_poly.entity_id
_entity_poly.type
_entity_poly.pdbx_seq_one_letter_code
_entity_poly.pdbx_strand_id
1 'polypeptide(L)'
;MTIVPVHRNYPEPTDQTTSETSSSITSVYALKEMVARLHKEQQNVNDLLSSLGFALRSFNNLNQFLELIPLIGCRVTDADGGALVLFKPNGQVR
;
A
#
# COMPACT_ATOMS: atom_id res chain seq x y z
N MET A 1 28.88 26.50 68.85
CA MET A 1 29.08 25.19 68.21
C MET A 1 27.71 24.60 67.90
N THR A 2 27.17 24.87 66.71
CA THR A 2 26.04 24.10 66.16
C THR A 2 26.17 24.13 64.65
N ILE A 3 26.58 23.00 64.06
CA ILE A 3 26.73 22.83 62.62
C ILE A 3 25.38 22.44 62.03
N VAL A 4 24.88 23.22 61.08
CA VAL A 4 23.66 22.94 60.32
C VAL A 4 24.05 22.24 59.03
N PRO A 5 23.52 21.04 58.70
CA PRO A 5 23.83 20.40 57.44
C PRO A 5 23.00 21.06 56.32
N VAL A 6 23.69 21.50 55.27
CA VAL A 6 23.05 21.90 54.00
C VAL A 6 22.82 20.63 53.20
N HIS A 7 21.57 20.22 53.04
CA HIS A 7 21.18 19.20 52.07
C HIS A 7 21.33 19.78 50.67
N ARG A 8 22.33 19.28 49.93
CA ARG A 8 22.49 19.58 48.51
C ARG A 8 21.51 18.70 47.73
N ASN A 9 20.40 19.26 47.28
CA ASN A 9 19.53 18.61 46.29
C ASN A 9 20.32 18.49 44.99
N TYR A 10 20.71 17.27 44.65
CA TYR A 10 21.18 16.90 43.32
C TYR A 10 19.94 16.63 42.46
N PRO A 11 19.78 17.25 41.28
CA PRO A 11 18.71 16.86 40.36
C PRO A 11 19.00 15.43 39.87
N GLU A 12 18.12 14.50 40.24
CA GLU A 12 18.09 13.14 39.73
C GLU A 12 18.02 13.19 38.19
N PRO A 13 18.87 12.45 37.47
CA PRO A 13 18.80 12.41 36.02
C PRO A 13 17.48 11.74 35.66
N THR A 14 16.55 12.54 35.11
CA THR A 14 15.31 12.02 34.55
C THR A 14 15.67 10.97 33.51
N ASP A 15 15.15 9.75 33.68
CA ASP A 15 15.21 8.66 32.70
C ASP A 15 14.56 9.15 31.38
N GLN A 16 15.35 9.77 30.50
CA GLN A 16 14.93 10.19 29.16
C GLN A 16 15.05 9.05 28.13
N THR A 17 15.60 7.90 28.52
CA THR A 17 15.97 6.80 27.62
C THR A 17 14.77 6.01 27.07
N THR A 18 13.60 6.07 27.71
CA THR A 18 12.42 5.27 27.30
C THR A 18 11.62 5.90 26.15
N SER A 19 11.74 7.21 25.91
CA SER A 19 11.02 7.88 24.81
C SER A 19 11.72 7.76 23.45
N GLU A 20 13.05 7.62 23.42
CA GLU A 20 13.82 7.47 22.17
C GLU A 20 13.71 6.07 21.56
N THR A 21 13.60 5.04 22.40
CA THR A 21 13.39 3.66 21.95
C THR A 21 11.98 3.43 21.40
N SER A 22 10.94 4.04 22.01
CA SER A 22 9.56 3.91 21.52
C SER A 22 9.32 4.64 20.19
N SER A 23 9.92 5.82 20.00
CA SER A 23 9.85 6.57 18.74
C SER A 23 10.61 5.89 17.59
N SER A 24 11.78 5.31 17.85
CA SER A 24 12.54 4.53 16.86
C SER A 24 11.87 3.20 16.49
N ILE A 25 11.21 2.52 17.43
CA ILE A 25 10.40 1.33 17.13
C ILE A 25 9.20 1.70 16.24
N THR A 26 8.57 2.85 16.50
CA THR A 26 7.45 3.37 15.70
C THR A 26 7.89 3.73 14.27
N SER A 27 9.09 4.29 14.09
CA SER A 27 9.61 4.63 12.74
C SER A 27 10.00 3.39 11.93
N VAL A 28 10.60 2.38 12.56
CA VAL A 28 10.90 1.08 11.92
C VAL A 28 9.62 0.34 11.53
N TYR A 29 8.56 0.46 12.34
CA TYR A 29 7.24 -0.09 12.01
C TYR A 29 6.63 0.61 10.79
N ALA A 30 6.67 1.95 10.73
CA ALA A 30 6.19 2.71 9.58
C ALA A 30 6.96 2.38 8.29
N LEU A 31 8.27 2.17 8.38
CA LEU A 31 9.10 1.71 7.25
C LEU A 31 8.69 0.30 6.79
N LYS A 32 8.50 -0.64 7.71
CA LYS A 32 8.01 -1.99 7.38
C LYS A 32 6.65 -1.96 6.70
N GLU A 33 5.75 -1.08 7.16
CA GLU A 33 4.45 -0.90 6.54
C GLU A 33 4.57 -0.34 5.12
N MET A 34 5.39 0.69 4.90
CA MET A 34 5.65 1.23 3.56
C MET A 34 6.23 0.18 2.62
N VAL A 35 7.21 -0.61 3.09
CA VAL A 35 7.80 -1.70 2.31
C VAL A 35 6.76 -2.78 1.97
N ALA A 36 5.90 -3.14 2.93
CA ALA A 36 4.82 -4.09 2.68
C ALA A 36 3.81 -3.57 1.65
N ARG A 37 3.44 -2.28 1.71
CA ARG A 37 2.58 -1.63 0.72
C ARG A 37 3.24 -1.61 -0.66
N LEU A 38 4.52 -1.27 -0.74
CA LEU A 38 5.29 -1.27 -1.99
C LEU A 38 5.33 -2.67 -2.62
N HIS A 39 5.62 -3.70 -1.84
CA HIS A 39 5.62 -5.08 -2.33
C HIS A 39 4.24 -5.52 -2.82
N LYS A 40 3.17 -5.16 -2.11
CA LYS A 40 1.80 -5.45 -2.53
C LYS A 40 1.48 -4.77 -3.86
N GLU A 41 1.91 -3.53 -4.03
CA GLU A 41 1.68 -2.76 -5.25
C GLU A 41 2.50 -3.31 -6.41
N GLN A 42 3.75 -3.70 -6.18
CA GLN A 42 4.58 -4.37 -7.17
C GLN A 42 4.01 -5.72 -7.61
N GLN A 43 3.45 -6.51 -6.67
CA GLN A 43 2.75 -7.74 -6.99
C GLN A 43 1.50 -7.47 -7.85
N ASN A 44 0.70 -6.46 -7.50
CA ASN A 44 -0.48 -6.08 -8.26
C ASN A 44 -0.11 -5.63 -9.69
N VAL A 45 0.95 -4.83 -9.84
CA VAL A 45 1.46 -4.42 -11.16
C VAL A 45 1.95 -5.62 -11.97
N ASN A 46 2.63 -6.59 -11.34
CA ASN A 46 3.09 -7.80 -12.03
C ASN A 46 1.91 -8.65 -12.52
N ASP A 47 0.90 -8.84 -11.68
CA ASP A 47 -0.33 -9.57 -12.06
C ASP A 47 -1.07 -8.86 -13.20
N LEU A 48 -1.11 -7.51 -13.18
CA LEU A 48 -1.65 -6.69 -14.27
C LEU A 48 -0.89 -6.94 -15.58
N LEU A 49 0.44 -6.83 -15.55
CA LEU A 49 1.28 -6.99 -16.74
C LEU A 49 1.22 -8.42 -17.28
N SER A 50 1.16 -9.42 -16.41
CA SER A 50 1.00 -10.83 -16.78
C SER A 50 -0.34 -11.08 -17.47
N SER A 51 -1.43 -10.57 -16.88
CA SER A 51 -2.78 -10.68 -17.44
C SER A 51 -2.94 -9.91 -18.77
N LEU A 52 -2.33 -8.74 -18.87
CA LEU A 52 -2.27 -7.94 -20.10
C LEU A 52 -1.43 -8.63 -21.18
N GLY A 53 -0.27 -9.19 -20.81
CA GLY A 53 0.59 -9.96 -21.71
C GLY A 53 -0.08 -11.23 -22.23
N PHE A 54 -0.83 -11.93 -21.38
CA PHE A 54 -1.69 -13.05 -21.78
C PHE A 54 -2.73 -12.59 -22.80
N ALA A 55 -3.42 -11.49 -22.54
CA ALA A 55 -4.46 -11.00 -23.43
C ALA A 55 -3.92 -10.48 -24.77
N LEU A 56 -2.75 -9.82 -24.78
CA LEU A 56 -2.06 -9.36 -25.98
C LEU A 56 -1.43 -10.50 -26.78
N ARG A 57 -0.95 -11.58 -26.13
CA ARG A 57 -0.53 -12.79 -26.85
C ARG A 57 -1.75 -13.59 -27.36
N SER A 58 -2.90 -13.40 -26.72
CA SER A 58 -4.20 -13.95 -27.09
C SER A 58 -4.97 -13.01 -28.04
N PHE A 59 -4.32 -12.46 -29.08
CA PHE A 59 -5.04 -11.87 -30.22
C PHE A 59 -6.00 -12.87 -30.92
N ASN A 60 -5.99 -14.14 -30.51
CA ASN A 60 -6.95 -15.16 -30.91
C ASN A 60 -8.20 -15.25 -30.00
N ASN A 61 -8.24 -14.55 -28.85
CA ASN A 61 -9.39 -14.54 -27.95
C ASN A 61 -9.65 -13.15 -27.34
N LEU A 62 -9.97 -12.19 -28.23
CA LEU A 62 -10.36 -10.82 -27.88
C LEU A 62 -11.45 -10.76 -26.79
N ASN A 63 -12.36 -11.74 -26.74
CA ASN A 63 -13.38 -11.81 -25.69
C ASN A 63 -12.80 -12.00 -24.29
N GLN A 64 -11.79 -12.87 -24.13
CA GLN A 64 -11.11 -13.04 -22.83
C GLN A 64 -10.36 -11.79 -22.37
N PHE A 65 -9.82 -11.01 -23.31
CA PHE A 65 -9.22 -9.72 -22.99
C PHE A 65 -10.28 -8.74 -22.46
N LEU A 66 -11.40 -8.64 -23.17
CA LEU A 66 -12.48 -7.71 -22.87
C LEU A 66 -13.16 -7.97 -21.52
N GLU A 67 -13.21 -9.23 -21.08
CA GLU A 67 -13.70 -9.60 -19.74
C GLU A 67 -12.85 -9.04 -18.60
N LEU A 68 -11.54 -8.87 -18.83
CA LEU A 68 -10.62 -8.39 -17.81
C LEU A 68 -10.60 -6.86 -17.70
N ILE A 69 -10.92 -6.14 -18.77
CA ILE A 69 -10.84 -4.66 -18.82
C ILE A 69 -11.62 -3.98 -17.68
N PRO A 70 -12.88 -4.33 -17.39
CA PRO A 70 -13.61 -3.72 -16.27
C PRO A 70 -12.93 -3.98 -14.93
N LEU A 71 -12.48 -5.22 -14.71
CA LEU A 71 -11.83 -5.63 -13.47
C LEU A 71 -10.55 -4.83 -13.22
N ILE A 72 -9.73 -4.64 -14.26
CA ILE A 72 -8.50 -3.85 -14.18
C ILE A 72 -8.81 -2.36 -14.04
N GLY A 73 -9.77 -1.84 -14.82
CA GLY A 73 -10.18 -0.45 -14.77
C GLY A 73 -10.63 -0.03 -13.37
N CYS A 74 -11.43 -0.86 -12.70
CA CYS A 74 -11.86 -0.62 -11.32
C CYS A 74 -10.69 -0.59 -10.33
N ARG A 75 -9.73 -1.49 -10.49
CA ARG A 75 -8.56 -1.57 -9.60
C ARG A 75 -7.62 -0.38 -9.75
N VAL A 76 -7.54 0.22 -10.94
CA VAL A 76 -6.68 1.39 -11.21
C VAL A 76 -7.37 2.70 -10.85
N THR A 77 -8.71 2.74 -10.89
CA THR A 77 -9.50 3.96 -10.63
C THR A 77 -10.13 3.99 -9.24
N ASP A 78 -9.82 3.01 -8.38
CA ASP A 78 -10.47 2.79 -7.09
C ASP A 78 -12.00 2.79 -7.16
N ALA A 79 -12.56 2.36 -8.30
CA ALA A 79 -14.01 2.30 -8.50
C ALA A 79 -14.58 1.00 -7.93
N ASP A 80 -15.80 1.07 -7.38
CA ASP A 80 -16.49 -0.08 -6.79
C ASP A 80 -16.86 -1.17 -7.83
N GLY A 81 -16.96 -0.79 -9.10
CA GLY A 81 -17.36 -1.69 -10.18
C GLY A 81 -17.32 -1.04 -11.55
N GLY A 82 -17.43 -1.88 -12.59
CA GLY A 82 -17.30 -1.47 -13.98
C GLY A 82 -17.93 -2.50 -14.90
N ALA A 83 -18.46 -2.05 -16.04
CA ALA A 83 -19.08 -2.90 -17.04
C ALA A 83 -18.52 -2.56 -18.43
N LEU A 84 -18.34 -3.58 -19.26
CA LEU A 84 -17.96 -3.43 -20.65
C LEU A 84 -19.12 -3.92 -21.53
N VAL A 85 -19.59 -3.04 -22.41
CA VAL A 85 -20.71 -3.29 -23.33
C VAL A 85 -20.18 -3.29 -24.75
N LEU A 86 -20.36 -4.41 -25.46
CA LEU A 86 -19.93 -4.57 -26.84
C LEU A 86 -21.07 -4.22 -27.79
N PHE A 87 -20.79 -3.29 -28.70
CA PHE A 87 -21.70 -2.93 -29.78
C PHE A 87 -21.22 -3.53 -31.10
N LYS A 88 -22.15 -4.13 -31.84
CA LYS A 88 -21.94 -4.49 -33.24
C LYS A 88 -21.89 -3.20 -34.10
N PRO A 89 -21.30 -3.24 -35.30
CA PRO A 89 -21.28 -2.10 -36.22
C PRO A 89 -22.67 -1.55 -36.59
N ASN A 90 -23.71 -2.37 -36.46
CA ASN A 90 -25.11 -2.01 -36.68
C ASN A 90 -25.80 -1.40 -35.43
N GLY A 91 -25.05 -1.12 -34.36
CA GLY A 91 -25.57 -0.51 -33.13
C GLY A 91 -26.26 -1.47 -32.15
N GLN A 92 -26.29 -2.77 -32.42
CA GLN A 92 -26.87 -3.75 -31.49
C GLN A 92 -25.90 -4.12 -30.37
N VAL A 93 -26.41 -4.20 -29.14
CA VAL A 93 -25.68 -4.76 -27.99
C VAL A 93 -25.56 -6.27 -28.16
N ARG A 94 -24.40 -6.82 -27.83
CA ARG A 94 -24.07 -8.24 -27.93
C ARG A 94 -24.14 -8.94 -26.59
#